data_AF-A0A5M6ICQ9-F1
#
_entry.id   AF-A0A5M6ICQ9-F1
#
_cell.length_a   1.000
_cell.length_b   1.000
_cell.length_c   1.000
_cell.angle_alpha   90.00
_cell.angle_beta   90.00
_cell.angle_gamma   90.00
#
_symmetry.space_group_name_H-M   'P 1'
#
loop_
_entity.id
_entity.type
_entity.pdbx_description
1 polymer ?
#
loop_
_entity_poly.entity_id
_entity_poly.type
_entity_poly.pdbx_seq_one_letter_code
_entity_poly.pdbx_strand_id
1 'polypeptide(L)'
;MPGNAIPRTIPVFIRPASGDRLDLVTAGVIQPAATFSRASAAILWDGTAFRAVDPDVPRVEGGALVIERAATNSAYHATDIGALSSSSAIITPRDAFGVGAWATLTANADGSALLIGSADGMTVGETYTFSCYVRAGTRDHIFLQGRQSGYPKTIFDLAAGAISAEASEYTSAITPLGNAVFRCSIRFVSDTAGSYIVALGFTAQTGDSVDVYGRQLERGPGPTSLIATSRGSATRAADVLSHRPTTAGTVHLIGTAADGTAYPADTPGTAPVTAGIPWTAPPGRWSDVWVTPAA
;
A
#
# COMPACT_ATOMS: atom_id res chain seq x y z
N MET A 1 23.53 -27.01 27.27
CA MET A 1 23.08 -25.59 27.28
C MET A 1 21.68 -25.57 26.69
N PRO A 2 20.62 -25.52 27.53
CA PRO A 2 19.24 -25.57 27.07
C PRO A 2 18.86 -24.23 26.43
N GLY A 3 18.20 -24.29 25.27
CA GLY A 3 17.78 -23.12 24.50
C GLY A 3 16.64 -22.35 25.18
N ASN A 4 16.82 -21.04 25.29
CA ASN A 4 15.76 -20.11 25.65
C ASN A 4 14.81 -19.95 24.45
N ALA A 5 13.76 -20.77 24.40
CA ALA A 5 12.58 -20.46 23.61
C ALA A 5 11.83 -19.31 24.32
N ILE A 6 11.82 -18.12 23.71
CA ILE A 6 10.94 -17.03 24.13
C ILE A 6 9.51 -17.50 23.85
N PRO A 7 8.62 -17.62 24.86
CA PRO A 7 7.23 -17.92 24.59
C PRO A 7 6.63 -16.70 23.88
N ARG A 8 6.29 -16.86 22.58
CA ARG A 8 5.40 -15.92 21.88
C ARG A 8 3.98 -16.13 22.42
N THR A 9 3.72 -15.60 23.60
CA THR A 9 2.35 -15.41 24.08
C THR A 9 1.71 -14.34 23.21
N ILE A 10 0.91 -14.77 22.23
CA ILE A 10 -0.14 -13.94 21.65
C ILE A 10 -0.95 -13.42 22.85
N PRO A 11 -1.23 -12.10 22.96
CA PRO A 11 -2.14 -11.61 23.97
C PRO A 11 -3.50 -12.26 23.72
N VAL A 12 -3.83 -13.30 24.49
CA VAL A 12 -5.19 -13.82 24.56
C VAL A 12 -5.96 -12.78 25.35
N PHE A 13 -6.70 -11.93 24.65
CA PHE A 13 -7.66 -11.05 25.28
C PHE A 13 -8.66 -11.90 26.07
N ILE A 14 -8.83 -11.57 27.35
CA ILE A 14 -9.98 -12.05 28.10
C ILE A 14 -11.17 -11.29 27.55
N ARG A 15 -11.91 -11.97 26.65
CA ARG A 15 -13.18 -11.54 26.06
C ARG A 15 -14.11 -11.04 27.20
N PRO A 16 -14.60 -9.79 27.19
CA PRO A 16 -15.54 -9.34 28.21
C PRO A 16 -16.77 -10.24 28.20
N ALA A 17 -17.07 -10.84 29.35
CA ALA A 17 -18.24 -11.68 29.53
C ALA A 17 -19.47 -10.82 29.77
N SER A 18 -20.08 -10.25 28.73
CA SER A 18 -21.48 -9.79 28.78
C SER A 18 -22.08 -9.70 27.37
N GLY A 19 -23.29 -10.25 27.22
CA GLY A 19 -23.94 -10.63 25.96
C GLY A 19 -24.45 -9.51 25.05
N ASP A 20 -23.87 -8.31 25.09
CA ASP A 20 -24.26 -7.17 24.25
C ASP A 20 -23.24 -6.87 23.14
N ARG A 21 -22.12 -7.60 23.06
CA ARG A 21 -21.12 -7.39 21.98
C ARG A 21 -21.49 -8.17 20.72
N LEU A 22 -21.58 -7.48 19.58
CA LEU A 22 -21.74 -8.07 18.25
C LEU A 22 -20.46 -7.89 17.43
N ASP A 23 -19.74 -8.98 17.16
CA ASP A 23 -18.53 -8.94 16.34
C ASP A 23 -18.86 -8.83 14.85
N LEU A 24 -18.19 -7.91 14.16
CA LEU A 24 -18.27 -7.69 12.71
C LEU A 24 -17.01 -8.22 12.00
N VAL A 25 -15.85 -8.08 12.65
CA VAL A 25 -14.56 -8.60 12.21
C VAL A 25 -13.82 -9.15 13.41
N THR A 26 -13.19 -10.31 13.28
CA THR A 26 -12.36 -10.94 14.32
C THR A 26 -11.07 -11.45 13.69
N ALA A 27 -9.92 -10.96 14.17
CA ALA A 27 -8.60 -11.25 13.58
C ALA A 27 -8.58 -11.14 12.03
N GLY A 28 -9.20 -10.08 11.51
CA GLY A 28 -9.30 -9.78 10.07
C GLY A 28 -10.36 -10.58 9.32
N VAL A 29 -11.07 -11.50 9.98
CA VAL A 29 -12.12 -12.32 9.37
C VAL A 29 -13.47 -11.69 9.60
N ILE A 30 -14.20 -11.44 8.51
CA ILE A 30 -15.56 -10.89 8.54
C ILE A 30 -16.52 -11.91 9.15
N GLN A 31 -17.36 -11.45 10.08
CA GLN A 31 -18.37 -12.23 10.77
C GLN A 31 -19.74 -12.12 10.06
N PRO A 32 -20.68 -13.05 10.29
CA PRO A 32 -21.98 -13.05 9.61
C PRO A 32 -22.83 -11.78 9.80
N ALA A 33 -22.53 -10.98 10.81
CA ALA A 33 -23.22 -9.72 11.10
C ALA A 33 -22.81 -8.56 10.18
N ALA A 34 -21.78 -8.73 9.35
CA ALA A 34 -21.30 -7.74 8.41
C ALA A 34 -21.20 -8.32 7.00
N THR A 35 -21.26 -7.43 6.02
CA THR A 35 -21.12 -7.77 4.60
C THR A 35 -19.96 -7.02 4.01
N PHE A 36 -19.24 -7.65 3.09
CA PHE A 36 -18.17 -7.04 2.32
C PHE A 36 -18.56 -6.99 0.85
N SER A 37 -18.20 -5.89 0.18
CA SER A 37 -18.32 -5.78 -1.27
C SER A 37 -17.15 -5.00 -1.86
N ARG A 38 -16.77 -5.37 -3.07
CA ARG A 38 -15.84 -4.64 -3.95
C ARG A 38 -16.15 -5.02 -5.39
N ALA A 39 -16.53 -4.03 -6.20
CA ALA A 39 -16.94 -4.27 -7.59
C ALA A 39 -15.82 -4.69 -8.56
N SER A 40 -14.54 -4.43 -8.21
CA SER A 40 -13.39 -4.74 -9.06
C SER A 40 -12.51 -5.83 -8.46
N ALA A 41 -11.73 -6.51 -9.28
CA ALA A 41 -10.61 -7.31 -8.80
C ALA A 41 -9.57 -6.40 -8.09
N ALA A 42 -8.72 -7.00 -7.26
CA ALA A 42 -7.60 -6.34 -6.59
C ALA A 42 -6.32 -7.15 -6.75
N ILE A 43 -5.15 -6.54 -6.46
CA ILE A 43 -3.86 -7.22 -6.47
C ILE A 43 -3.20 -7.07 -5.11
N LEU A 44 -2.83 -8.18 -4.48
CA LEU A 44 -2.11 -8.19 -3.20
C LEU A 44 -0.81 -8.97 -3.29
N TRP A 45 0.13 -8.67 -2.40
CA TRP A 45 1.32 -9.48 -2.17
C TRP A 45 1.00 -10.57 -1.15
N ASP A 46 1.12 -11.85 -1.54
CA ASP A 46 0.80 -13.00 -0.67
C ASP A 46 1.98 -13.48 0.19
N GLY A 47 3.08 -12.73 0.20
CA GLY A 47 4.36 -13.14 0.77
C GLY A 47 5.32 -13.72 -0.27
N THR A 48 4.83 -14.20 -1.41
CA THR A 48 5.64 -14.85 -2.46
C THR A 48 5.47 -14.23 -3.84
N ALA A 49 4.24 -13.83 -4.20
CA ALA A 49 3.89 -13.26 -5.48
C ALA A 49 2.76 -12.25 -5.38
N PHE A 50 2.61 -11.42 -6.41
CA PHE A 50 1.39 -10.62 -6.56
C PHE A 50 0.27 -11.51 -7.09
N ARG A 51 -0.86 -11.53 -6.40
CA ARG A 51 -2.04 -12.34 -6.73
C ARG A 51 -3.23 -11.45 -7.01
N ALA A 52 -3.98 -11.83 -8.05
CA ALA A 52 -5.32 -11.31 -8.24
C ALA A 52 -6.23 -11.82 -7.13
N VAL A 53 -7.11 -10.95 -6.67
CA VAL A 53 -8.20 -11.24 -5.75
C VAL A 53 -9.47 -10.84 -6.45
N ASP A 54 -10.38 -11.79 -6.59
CA ASP A 54 -11.64 -11.60 -7.31
C ASP A 54 -12.51 -10.50 -6.67
N PRO A 55 -13.47 -9.92 -7.42
CA PRO A 55 -14.50 -9.06 -6.85
C PRO A 55 -15.19 -9.70 -5.63
N ASP A 56 -15.61 -8.86 -4.69
CA ASP A 56 -16.27 -9.25 -3.44
C ASP A 56 -15.49 -10.22 -2.52
N VAL A 57 -14.22 -10.53 -2.84
CA VAL A 57 -13.34 -11.29 -1.94
C VAL A 57 -12.54 -10.33 -1.04
N PRO A 58 -12.67 -10.41 0.29
CA PRO A 58 -11.93 -9.56 1.21
C PRO A 58 -10.42 -9.84 1.17
N ARG A 59 -9.62 -8.79 1.39
CA ARG A 59 -8.16 -8.92 1.54
C ARG A 59 -7.79 -8.89 3.01
N VAL A 60 -6.97 -9.85 3.44
CA VAL A 60 -6.47 -9.92 4.81
C VAL A 60 -4.94 -9.93 4.77
N GLU A 61 -4.32 -8.98 5.45
CA GLU A 61 -2.87 -8.84 5.52
C GLU A 61 -2.45 -8.74 6.99
N GLY A 62 -1.54 -9.59 7.43
CA GLY A 62 -1.04 -9.58 8.81
C GLY A 62 -2.14 -9.78 9.87
N GLY A 63 -3.23 -10.49 9.55
CA GLY A 63 -4.36 -10.70 10.45
C GLY A 63 -5.33 -9.52 10.55
N ALA A 64 -5.25 -8.56 9.63
CA ALA A 64 -6.17 -7.43 9.55
C ALA A 64 -6.89 -7.39 8.20
N LEU A 65 -8.20 -7.11 8.25
CA LEU A 65 -9.01 -6.85 7.06
C LEU A 65 -8.57 -5.53 6.44
N VAL A 66 -8.24 -5.55 5.16
CA VAL A 66 -7.82 -4.37 4.40
C VAL A 66 -9.04 -3.74 3.73
N ILE A 67 -9.38 -2.52 4.17
CA ILE A 67 -10.42 -1.69 3.57
C ILE A 67 -9.75 -0.49 2.92
N GLU A 68 -9.85 -0.36 1.59
CA GLU A 68 -9.23 0.74 0.88
C GLU A 68 -10.28 1.57 0.10
N ARG A 69 -10.04 2.88 0.01
CA ARG A 69 -10.85 3.82 -0.79
C ARG A 69 -10.80 3.52 -2.29
N ALA A 70 -11.79 3.99 -3.05
CA ALA A 70 -11.66 4.05 -4.50
C ALA A 70 -10.42 4.86 -4.88
N ALA A 71 -9.68 4.38 -5.88
CA ALA A 71 -8.43 5.02 -6.29
C ALA A 71 -8.18 4.80 -7.78
N THR A 72 -7.48 5.75 -8.38
CA THR A 72 -7.07 5.72 -9.78
C THR A 72 -5.55 5.74 -9.82
N ASN A 73 -4.96 4.75 -10.49
CA ASN A 73 -3.55 4.77 -10.85
C ASN A 73 -3.39 5.45 -12.20
N SER A 74 -2.71 6.58 -12.22
CA SER A 74 -2.40 7.36 -13.41
C SER A 74 -1.07 6.99 -14.06
N ALA A 75 -0.22 6.18 -13.41
CA ALA A 75 1.05 5.75 -13.98
C ALA A 75 0.81 4.79 -15.16
N TYR A 76 1.57 4.96 -16.25
CA TYR A 76 1.51 4.01 -17.37
C TYR A 76 2.39 2.78 -17.09
N HIS A 77 2.03 1.66 -17.70
CA HIS A 77 2.76 0.40 -17.63
C HIS A 77 3.06 -0.02 -16.19
N ALA A 78 2.05 0.03 -15.32
CA ALA A 78 2.22 -0.25 -13.89
C ALA A 78 2.87 -1.61 -13.64
N THR A 79 2.51 -2.62 -14.43
CA THR A 79 2.97 -4.01 -14.27
C THR A 79 3.92 -4.47 -15.38
N ASP A 80 4.19 -3.64 -16.38
CA ASP A 80 5.07 -3.94 -17.52
C ASP A 80 6.28 -3.01 -17.50
N ILE A 81 7.20 -3.25 -16.56
CA ILE A 81 8.38 -2.40 -16.35
C ILE A 81 9.28 -2.37 -17.59
N GLY A 82 9.28 -3.44 -18.40
CA GLY A 82 10.05 -3.53 -19.64
C GLY A 82 9.62 -2.53 -20.72
N ALA A 83 8.39 -2.00 -20.63
CA ALA A 83 7.89 -0.98 -21.56
C ALA A 83 8.26 0.46 -21.18
N LEU A 84 8.93 0.66 -20.05
CA LEU A 84 9.37 1.98 -19.58
C LEU A 84 10.67 2.41 -20.26
N SER A 85 10.99 3.70 -20.13
CA SER A 85 12.28 4.25 -20.58
C SER A 85 13.33 4.13 -19.48
N SER A 86 14.59 4.03 -19.85
CA SER A 86 15.71 4.12 -18.92
C SER A 86 16.72 5.19 -19.35
N SER A 87 17.49 5.68 -18.38
CA SER A 87 18.69 6.50 -18.62
C SER A 87 19.86 5.89 -17.86
N SER A 88 21.00 5.77 -18.54
CA SER A 88 22.22 5.12 -18.02
C SER A 88 21.98 3.74 -17.41
N ALA A 89 20.98 3.01 -17.94
CA ALA A 89 20.62 1.69 -17.48
C ALA A 89 19.93 0.86 -18.58
N ILE A 90 19.95 -0.45 -18.40
CA ILE A 90 19.27 -1.46 -19.21
C ILE A 90 18.18 -2.11 -18.37
N ILE A 91 16.98 -2.25 -18.92
CA ILE A 91 15.86 -2.94 -18.27
C ILE A 91 15.84 -4.39 -18.76
N THR A 92 15.96 -5.33 -17.83
CA THR A 92 15.92 -6.77 -18.14
C THR A 92 14.70 -7.41 -17.47
N PRO A 93 13.66 -7.81 -18.22
CA PRO A 93 12.53 -8.55 -17.67
C PRO A 93 12.98 -9.86 -17.02
N ARG A 94 12.34 -10.23 -15.92
CA ARG A 94 12.52 -11.50 -15.21
C ARG A 94 11.32 -12.41 -15.42
N ASP A 95 11.40 -13.61 -14.88
CA ASP A 95 10.30 -14.57 -14.92
C ASP A 95 9.06 -14.03 -14.21
N ALA A 96 7.90 -14.44 -14.72
CA ALA A 96 6.62 -14.09 -14.15
C ALA A 96 6.46 -14.66 -12.72
N PHE A 97 5.83 -13.88 -11.86
CA PHE A 97 5.53 -14.22 -10.47
C PHE A 97 4.08 -13.80 -10.14
N GLY A 98 3.15 -14.73 -10.32
CA GLY A 98 1.72 -14.46 -10.18
C GLY A 98 1.20 -13.59 -11.32
N VAL A 99 0.70 -12.38 -11.02
CA VAL A 99 0.10 -11.47 -12.03
C VAL A 99 1.08 -10.48 -12.67
N GLY A 100 2.39 -10.63 -12.44
CA GLY A 100 3.40 -9.71 -12.97
C GLY A 100 4.76 -10.36 -13.18
N ALA A 101 5.74 -9.56 -13.60
CA ALA A 101 7.13 -9.96 -13.78
C ALA A 101 8.04 -8.87 -13.20
N TRP A 102 9.05 -9.25 -12.42
CA TRP A 102 10.06 -8.28 -11.99
C TRP A 102 10.85 -7.80 -13.21
N ALA A 103 11.43 -6.62 -13.13
CA ALA A 103 12.49 -6.24 -14.06
C ALA A 103 13.71 -5.79 -13.27
N THR A 104 14.89 -6.19 -13.74
CA THR A 104 16.14 -5.66 -13.20
C THR A 104 16.54 -4.42 -13.99
N LEU A 105 16.73 -3.32 -13.29
CA LEU A 105 17.37 -2.12 -13.83
C LEU A 105 18.87 -2.22 -13.55
N THR A 106 19.68 -2.44 -14.59
CA THR A 106 21.14 -2.55 -14.48
C THR A 106 21.81 -1.31 -15.06
N ALA A 107 22.64 -0.63 -14.27
CA ALA A 107 23.40 0.51 -14.73
C ALA A 107 24.40 0.12 -15.83
N ASN A 108 24.46 0.91 -16.90
CA ASN A 108 25.43 0.71 -17.99
C ASN A 108 26.47 1.83 -18.08
N ALA A 109 26.44 2.76 -17.13
CA ALA A 109 27.42 3.82 -16.94
C ALA A 109 27.45 4.23 -15.45
N ASP A 110 28.54 4.86 -15.04
CA ASP A 110 28.64 5.47 -13.72
C ASP A 110 27.78 6.75 -13.63
N GLY A 111 27.30 7.08 -12.43
CA GLY A 111 26.51 8.28 -12.17
C GLY A 111 25.11 7.98 -11.66
N SER A 112 24.07 8.29 -12.44
CA SER A 112 22.66 8.03 -12.06
C SER A 112 21.98 7.12 -13.08
N ALA A 113 21.62 5.93 -12.62
CA ALA A 113 20.74 5.01 -13.36
C ALA A 113 19.28 5.34 -13.03
N LEU A 114 18.44 5.48 -14.05
CA LEU A 114 17.04 5.88 -13.91
C LEU A 114 16.12 4.95 -14.70
N LEU A 115 15.01 4.59 -14.08
CA LEU A 115 13.81 4.06 -14.69
C LEU A 115 12.78 5.19 -14.74
N ILE A 116 12.31 5.51 -15.93
CA ILE A 116 11.54 6.71 -16.23
C ILE A 116 10.19 6.29 -16.80
N GLY A 117 9.11 6.79 -16.21
CA GLY A 117 7.77 6.45 -16.65
C GLY A 117 6.83 7.64 -16.70
N SER A 118 6.05 7.72 -17.78
CA SER A 118 4.97 8.68 -17.93
C SER A 118 3.76 8.32 -17.05
N ALA A 119 2.90 9.30 -16.84
CA ALA A 119 1.59 9.19 -16.21
C ALA A 119 0.61 10.18 -16.86
N ASP A 120 -0.69 9.96 -16.64
CA ASP A 120 -1.71 10.97 -16.93
C ASP A 120 -1.38 12.29 -16.19
N GLY A 121 -1.90 13.39 -16.74
CA GLY A 121 -1.64 14.71 -16.21
C GLY A 121 -2.09 14.88 -14.76
N MET A 122 -1.27 15.59 -13.98
CA MET A 122 -1.58 15.94 -12.59
C MET A 122 -2.21 17.34 -12.51
N THR A 123 -3.04 17.57 -11.50
CA THR A 123 -3.59 18.90 -11.19
C THR A 123 -2.67 19.62 -10.21
N VAL A 124 -2.26 20.85 -10.53
CA VAL A 124 -1.41 21.69 -9.65
C VAL A 124 -2.08 21.91 -8.31
N GLY A 125 -1.31 21.86 -7.22
CA GLY A 125 -1.80 22.08 -5.85
C GLY A 125 -2.48 20.85 -5.23
N GLU A 126 -2.73 19.79 -6.01
CA GLU A 126 -3.30 18.55 -5.52
C GLU A 126 -2.21 17.61 -4.97
N THR A 127 -2.58 16.84 -3.95
CA THR A 127 -1.69 15.83 -3.35
C THR A 127 -1.72 14.53 -4.14
N TYR A 128 -0.55 13.98 -4.43
CA TYR A 128 -0.37 12.69 -5.07
C TYR A 128 0.62 11.83 -4.29
N THR A 129 0.50 10.52 -4.49
CA THR A 129 1.45 9.53 -3.98
C THR A 129 1.99 8.71 -5.14
N PHE A 130 3.30 8.73 -5.33
CA PHE A 130 4.01 7.81 -6.20
C PHE A 130 4.56 6.64 -5.38
N SER A 131 4.32 5.40 -5.79
CA SER A 131 4.85 4.22 -5.13
C SER A 131 5.32 3.16 -6.12
N CYS A 132 6.27 2.34 -5.69
CA CYS A 132 6.70 1.15 -6.41
C CYS A 132 7.19 0.05 -5.47
N TYR A 133 7.27 -1.18 -6.00
CA TYR A 133 7.81 -2.32 -5.29
C TYR A 133 9.24 -2.60 -5.76
N VAL A 134 10.12 -2.86 -4.81
CA VAL A 134 11.56 -3.01 -5.07
C VAL A 134 12.18 -4.13 -4.24
N ARG A 135 13.24 -4.72 -4.79
CA ARG A 135 14.18 -5.59 -4.07
C ARG A 135 15.60 -5.15 -4.40
N ALA A 136 16.48 -5.17 -3.40
CA ALA A 136 17.88 -4.88 -3.63
C ALA A 136 18.49 -5.88 -4.63
N GLY A 137 19.29 -5.37 -5.56
CA GLY A 137 20.18 -6.17 -6.40
C GLY A 137 21.58 -6.12 -5.82
N THR A 138 22.55 -5.64 -6.60
CA THR A 138 23.86 -5.24 -6.07
C THR A 138 23.83 -3.88 -5.38
N ARG A 139 22.77 -3.09 -5.60
CA ARG A 139 22.51 -1.83 -4.93
C ARG A 139 21.30 -1.94 -3.99
N ASP A 140 21.45 -1.37 -2.81
CA ASP A 140 20.46 -1.31 -1.73
C ASP A 140 19.93 0.12 -1.49
N HIS A 141 20.52 1.13 -2.11
CA HIS A 141 20.06 2.51 -2.05
C HIS A 141 19.38 2.91 -3.35
N ILE A 142 18.08 3.18 -3.29
CA ILE A 142 17.31 3.75 -4.40
C ILE A 142 16.79 5.14 -4.04
N PHE A 143 16.40 5.91 -5.04
CA PHE A 143 15.60 7.10 -4.85
C PHE A 143 14.33 7.08 -5.67
N LEU A 144 13.29 7.72 -5.15
CA LEU A 144 12.09 8.09 -5.91
C LEU A 144 12.05 9.59 -6.13
N GLN A 145 11.50 9.96 -7.28
CA GLN A 145 11.27 11.33 -7.68
C GLN A 145 9.93 11.45 -8.38
N GLY A 146 9.17 12.46 -7.99
CA GLY A 146 7.85 12.72 -8.53
C GLY A 146 7.53 14.20 -8.67
N ARG A 147 8.50 15.12 -8.52
CA ARG A 147 8.31 16.55 -8.83
C ARG A 147 9.17 17.01 -10.00
N GLN A 148 8.65 17.91 -10.84
CA GLN A 148 9.37 18.42 -12.03
C GLN A 148 10.29 19.60 -11.70
N SER A 149 9.94 20.44 -10.73
CA SER A 149 10.80 21.55 -10.30
C SER A 149 11.87 21.05 -9.33
N GLY A 150 13.13 21.38 -9.58
CA GLY A 150 14.26 21.07 -8.68
C GLY A 150 14.62 19.58 -8.55
N TYR A 151 13.81 18.68 -9.11
CA TYR A 151 14.03 17.24 -9.11
C TYR A 151 14.32 16.65 -7.70
N PRO A 152 13.52 16.99 -6.66
CA PRO A 152 13.76 16.49 -5.31
C PRO A 152 13.64 14.97 -5.24
N LYS A 153 14.34 14.38 -4.27
CA LYS A 153 14.48 12.93 -4.11
C LYS A 153 14.27 12.52 -2.66
N THR A 154 13.65 11.37 -2.47
CA THR A 154 13.81 10.59 -1.23
C THR A 154 14.69 9.40 -1.54
N ILE A 155 15.73 9.19 -0.75
CA ILE A 155 16.61 8.02 -0.80
C ILE A 155 16.14 7.01 0.25
N PHE A 156 15.91 5.78 -0.20
CA PHE A 156 15.53 4.65 0.63
C PHE A 156 16.70 3.67 0.71
N ASP A 157 17.02 3.24 1.93
CA ASP A 157 17.96 2.16 2.23
C ASP A 157 17.15 0.86 2.41
N LEU A 158 17.26 -0.04 1.43
CA LEU A 158 16.59 -1.33 1.40
C LEU A 158 17.24 -2.37 2.32
N ALA A 159 18.50 -2.19 2.69
CA ALA A 159 19.18 -3.07 3.63
C ALA A 159 18.72 -2.78 5.07
N ALA A 160 18.61 -1.50 5.43
CA ALA A 160 18.09 -1.07 6.72
C ALA A 160 16.54 -1.06 6.78
N GLY A 161 15.87 -1.01 5.63
CA GLY A 161 14.42 -0.81 5.56
C GLY A 161 14.01 0.58 6.05
N ALA A 162 14.80 1.61 5.74
CA ALA A 162 14.65 2.96 6.28
C ALA A 162 14.79 4.04 5.19
N ILE A 163 14.34 5.26 5.51
CA ILE A 163 14.59 6.45 4.69
C ILE A 163 15.95 7.03 5.12
N SER A 164 16.91 7.13 4.19
CA SER A 164 18.25 7.66 4.47
C SER A 164 18.37 9.16 4.23
N ALA A 165 17.59 9.69 3.29
CA ALA A 165 17.46 11.11 3.04
C ALA A 165 16.09 11.43 2.44
N GLU A 166 15.51 12.55 2.82
CA GLU A 166 14.20 13.00 2.33
C GLU A 166 14.26 14.49 2.01
N ALA A 167 13.81 14.84 0.80
CA ALA A 167 13.61 16.23 0.42
C ALA A 167 12.38 16.80 1.16
N SER A 168 12.44 18.08 1.53
CA SER A 168 11.41 18.71 2.36
C SER A 168 10.02 18.77 1.74
N GLU A 169 9.93 18.53 0.42
CA GLU A 169 8.68 18.59 -0.31
C GLU A 169 7.97 17.23 -0.41
N TYR A 170 8.60 16.20 0.14
CA TYR A 170 8.08 14.85 0.20
C TYR A 170 7.70 14.45 1.63
N THR A 171 6.71 13.59 1.71
CA THR A 171 6.47 12.74 2.89
C THR A 171 6.52 11.30 2.40
N SER A 172 7.48 10.54 2.89
CA SER A 172 7.84 9.26 2.30
C SER A 172 7.60 8.11 3.25
N ALA A 173 7.48 6.91 2.68
CA ALA A 173 7.36 5.68 3.45
C ALA A 173 8.11 4.55 2.76
N ILE A 174 8.69 3.67 3.56
CA ILE A 174 9.19 2.36 3.16
C ILE A 174 8.47 1.31 4.01
N THR A 175 7.81 0.38 3.34
CA THR A 175 7.03 -0.68 4.01
C THR A 175 7.58 -2.04 3.59
N PRO A 176 8.13 -2.84 4.53
CA PRO A 176 8.53 -4.20 4.22
C PRO A 176 7.30 -5.07 3.96
N LEU A 177 7.36 -5.90 2.92
CA LEU A 177 6.32 -6.87 2.56
C LEU A 177 6.74 -8.33 2.83
N GLY A 178 7.98 -8.55 3.26
CA GLY A 178 8.59 -9.86 3.43
C GLY A 178 9.41 -10.30 2.22
N ASN A 179 10.27 -11.31 2.40
CA ASN A 179 11.15 -11.84 1.35
C ASN A 179 11.98 -10.77 0.62
N ALA A 180 12.53 -9.82 1.40
CA ALA A 180 13.31 -8.68 0.92
C ALA A 180 12.59 -7.75 -0.08
N VAL A 181 11.25 -7.84 -0.16
CA VAL A 181 10.42 -6.91 -0.93
C VAL A 181 10.02 -5.73 -0.07
N PHE A 182 10.18 -4.54 -0.61
CA PHE A 182 9.70 -3.30 -0.02
C PHE A 182 8.73 -2.60 -0.97
N ARG A 183 7.73 -1.92 -0.40
CA ARG A 183 7.02 -0.84 -1.08
C ARG A 183 7.62 0.48 -0.64
N CYS A 184 8.15 1.24 -1.59
CA CYS A 184 8.62 2.61 -1.36
C CYS A 184 7.59 3.59 -1.93
N SER A 185 7.33 4.68 -1.22
CA SER A 185 6.43 5.73 -1.70
C SER A 185 6.88 7.13 -1.31
N ILE A 186 6.57 8.09 -2.16
CA ILE A 186 6.67 9.53 -1.89
C ILE A 186 5.30 10.16 -2.08
N ARG A 187 4.85 10.94 -1.09
CA ARG A 187 3.68 11.81 -1.17
C ARG A 187 4.14 13.24 -1.37
N PHE A 188 3.53 13.96 -2.30
CA PHE A 188 3.92 15.33 -2.66
C PHE A 188 2.73 16.11 -3.21
N VAL A 189 2.88 17.44 -3.27
CA VAL A 189 1.94 18.34 -3.94
C VAL A 189 2.44 18.59 -5.36
N SER A 190 1.57 18.42 -6.35
CA SER A 190 1.91 18.69 -7.75
C SER A 190 2.22 20.17 -7.97
N ASP A 191 3.34 20.44 -8.64
CA ASP A 191 3.81 21.80 -8.96
C ASP A 191 3.64 22.20 -10.42
N THR A 192 3.18 21.28 -11.27
CA THR A 192 2.91 21.55 -12.69
C THR A 192 1.66 20.81 -13.16
N ALA A 193 1.02 21.36 -14.19
CA ALA A 193 -0.09 20.74 -14.91
C ALA A 193 0.46 20.14 -16.22
N GLY A 194 0.17 18.86 -16.49
CA GLY A 194 0.60 18.18 -17.71
C GLY A 194 1.25 16.82 -17.49
N SER A 195 1.81 16.25 -18.57
CA SER A 195 2.47 14.93 -18.54
C SER A 195 3.56 14.90 -17.49
N TYR A 196 3.40 14.01 -16.52
CA TYR A 196 4.32 13.87 -15.40
C TYR A 196 5.29 12.73 -15.65
N ILE A 197 6.58 13.00 -15.41
CA ILE A 197 7.59 11.95 -15.33
C ILE A 197 7.78 11.63 -13.85
N VAL A 198 7.51 10.39 -13.47
CA VAL A 198 7.96 9.85 -12.19
C VAL A 198 9.10 8.88 -12.44
N ALA A 199 10.10 8.92 -11.57
CA ALA A 199 11.31 8.16 -11.73
C ALA A 199 11.65 7.38 -10.46
N LEU A 200 12.17 6.19 -10.68
CA LEU A 200 12.98 5.45 -9.71
C LEU A 200 14.42 5.47 -10.23
N GLY A 201 15.40 5.59 -9.35
CA GLY A 201 16.79 5.46 -9.75
C GLY A 201 17.71 5.13 -8.59
N PHE A 202 19.00 5.10 -8.87
CA PHE A 202 20.04 4.96 -7.86
C PHE A 202 21.33 5.61 -8.33
N THR A 203 22.18 6.03 -7.38
CA THR A 203 23.57 6.37 -7.68
C THR A 203 24.31 5.09 -8.01
N ALA A 204 24.86 5.05 -9.21
CA ALA A 204 25.31 3.84 -9.88
C ALA A 204 26.82 3.84 -10.14
N GLN A 205 27.41 2.68 -9.95
CA GLN A 205 28.57 2.22 -10.73
C GLN A 205 28.09 1.31 -11.85
N THR A 206 28.82 1.27 -12.96
CA THR A 206 28.50 0.39 -14.08
C THR A 206 28.37 -1.07 -13.62
N GLY A 207 27.24 -1.71 -13.95
CA GLY A 207 26.90 -3.06 -13.50
C GLY A 207 26.03 -3.12 -12.24
N ASP A 208 25.84 -2.00 -11.52
CA ASP A 208 24.94 -1.96 -10.37
C ASP A 208 23.50 -2.26 -10.76
N SER A 209 22.73 -2.87 -9.86
CA SER A 209 21.38 -3.31 -10.16
C SER A 209 20.40 -3.23 -9.00
N VAL A 210 19.12 -3.07 -9.36
CA VAL A 210 17.97 -3.20 -8.48
C VAL A 210 16.80 -3.86 -9.23
N ASP A 211 15.99 -4.63 -8.51
CA ASP A 211 14.77 -5.22 -9.05
C ASP A 211 13.57 -4.31 -8.75
N VAL A 212 12.73 -4.08 -9.76
CA VAL A 212 11.58 -3.18 -9.70
C VAL A 212 10.33 -3.87 -10.24
N TYR A 213 9.19 -3.60 -9.61
CA TYR A 213 7.87 -4.00 -10.07
C TYR A 213 6.81 -2.99 -9.63
N GLY A 214 5.66 -2.99 -10.31
CA GLY A 214 4.41 -2.38 -9.84
C GLY A 214 4.54 -0.90 -9.51
N ARG A 215 4.31 0.00 -10.46
CA ARG A 215 4.35 1.45 -10.22
C ARG A 215 2.95 2.06 -10.16
N GLN A 216 2.71 2.92 -9.16
CA GLN A 216 1.44 3.60 -8.98
C GLN A 216 1.62 5.09 -8.72
N LEU A 217 0.87 5.91 -9.45
CA LEU A 217 0.69 7.33 -9.15
C LEU A 217 -0.79 7.56 -8.85
N GLU A 218 -1.12 7.80 -7.60
CA GLU A 218 -2.51 7.93 -7.13
C GLU A 218 -2.75 9.32 -6.53
N ARG A 219 -3.91 9.92 -6.81
CA ARG A 219 -4.32 11.15 -6.11
C ARG A 219 -4.71 10.83 -4.66
N GLY A 220 -4.12 11.55 -3.71
CA GLY A 220 -4.42 11.47 -2.29
C GLY A 220 -3.25 11.01 -1.42
N PRO A 221 -3.51 10.74 -0.12
CA PRO A 221 -2.49 10.82 0.92
C PRO A 221 -1.61 9.58 1.06
N GLY A 222 -1.95 8.47 0.41
CA GLY A 222 -1.22 7.23 0.52
C GLY A 222 -1.60 6.25 -0.58
N PRO A 223 -0.76 5.21 -0.75
CA PRO A 223 -0.89 4.30 -1.86
C PRO A 223 -1.85 3.14 -1.51
N THR A 224 -2.64 2.66 -2.48
CA THR A 224 -3.56 1.52 -2.30
C THR A 224 -2.99 0.22 -2.91
N SER A 225 -3.71 -0.89 -2.85
CA SER A 225 -3.35 -2.13 -3.56
C SER A 225 -3.03 -1.86 -5.03
N LEU A 226 -2.17 -2.70 -5.64
CA LEU A 226 -1.71 -2.47 -7.00
C LEU A 226 -2.87 -2.43 -8.00
N ILE A 227 -3.03 -1.29 -8.68
CA ILE A 227 -3.95 -1.12 -9.80
C ILE A 227 -3.14 -1.21 -11.08
N ALA A 228 -3.28 -2.33 -11.80
CA ALA A 228 -2.58 -2.56 -13.05
C ALA A 228 -3.05 -1.58 -14.13
N THR A 229 -2.11 -1.08 -14.92
CA THR A 229 -2.33 -0.15 -16.03
C THR A 229 -1.48 -0.56 -17.22
N SER A 230 -1.94 -0.19 -18.41
CA SER A 230 -1.17 -0.29 -19.65
C SER A 230 -0.80 1.12 -20.14
N ARG A 231 -1.42 1.65 -21.20
CA ARG A 231 -1.10 2.97 -21.77
C ARG A 231 -2.01 4.11 -21.28
N GLY A 232 -2.64 3.94 -20.11
CA GLY A 232 -3.58 4.91 -19.54
C GLY A 232 -3.96 4.56 -18.11
N SER A 233 -4.67 5.46 -17.43
CA SER A 233 -5.14 5.21 -16.07
C SER A 233 -6.13 4.06 -15.96
N ALA A 234 -6.15 3.45 -14.77
CA ALA A 234 -7.18 2.50 -14.37
C ALA A 234 -7.66 2.83 -12.95
N THR A 235 -8.93 2.54 -12.69
CA THR A 235 -9.58 2.82 -11.40
C THR A 235 -10.01 1.52 -10.75
N ARG A 236 -9.76 1.39 -9.46
CA ARG A 236 -10.35 0.34 -8.62
C ARG A 236 -11.51 0.91 -7.81
N ALA A 237 -12.53 0.08 -7.56
CA ALA A 237 -13.62 0.43 -6.67
C ALA A 237 -13.16 0.48 -5.20
N ALA A 238 -13.92 1.18 -4.35
CA ALA A 238 -13.71 1.12 -2.91
C ALA A 238 -14.06 -0.27 -2.37
N ASP A 239 -13.35 -0.70 -1.34
CA ASP A 239 -13.77 -1.80 -0.48
C ASP A 239 -14.83 -1.27 0.49
N VAL A 240 -15.94 -2.00 0.66
CA VAL A 240 -17.02 -1.60 1.57
C VAL A 240 -17.32 -2.75 2.52
N LEU A 241 -16.94 -2.57 3.78
CA LEU A 241 -17.46 -3.36 4.90
C LEU A 241 -18.66 -2.63 5.47
N SER A 242 -19.83 -3.26 5.47
CA SER A 242 -21.06 -2.67 5.96
C SER A 242 -21.74 -3.54 7.02
N HIS A 243 -22.41 -2.88 7.95
CA HIS A 243 -23.26 -3.50 8.95
C HIS A 243 -24.54 -2.66 9.07
N ARG A 244 -25.70 -3.31 9.16
CA ARG A 244 -26.97 -2.63 9.39
C ARG A 244 -27.43 -2.91 10.83
N PRO A 245 -27.23 -1.97 11.77
CA PRO A 245 -27.59 -2.15 13.16
C PRO A 245 -29.10 -2.31 13.32
N THR A 246 -29.53 -3.21 14.20
CA THR A 246 -30.93 -3.33 14.63
C THR A 246 -31.28 -2.38 15.77
N THR A 247 -30.28 -1.97 16.54
CA THR A 247 -30.38 -1.02 17.67
C THR A 247 -29.31 0.06 17.52
N ALA A 248 -29.50 1.19 18.21
CA ALA A 248 -28.45 2.20 18.32
C ALA A 248 -27.32 1.71 19.24
N GLY A 249 -26.12 2.26 19.06
CA GLY A 249 -24.97 1.89 19.87
C GLY A 249 -23.68 2.54 19.40
N THR A 250 -22.56 1.90 19.71
CA THR A 250 -21.21 2.34 19.36
C THR A 250 -20.49 1.21 18.65
N VAL A 251 -19.92 1.48 17.48
CA VAL A 251 -18.93 0.60 16.86
C VAL A 251 -17.55 0.92 17.42
N HIS A 252 -16.74 -0.11 17.56
CA HIS A 252 -15.36 -0.05 18.03
C HIS A 252 -14.46 -0.70 16.98
N LEU A 253 -13.29 -0.11 16.74
CA LEU A 253 -12.32 -0.56 15.75
C LEU A 253 -10.93 -0.69 16.36
N ILE A 254 -10.29 -1.85 16.18
CA ILE A 254 -8.87 -2.06 16.48
C ILE A 254 -8.11 -2.25 15.18
N GLY A 255 -7.02 -1.52 15.02
CA GLY A 255 -6.20 -1.57 13.83
C GLY A 255 -5.52 -0.25 13.51
N THR A 256 -5.41 0.07 12.23
CA THR A 256 -4.75 1.29 11.74
C THR A 256 -5.60 1.92 10.64
N ALA A 257 -6.00 3.17 10.82
CA ALA A 257 -6.69 3.92 9.77
C ALA A 257 -5.76 4.21 8.58
N ALA A 258 -6.36 4.56 7.43
CA ALA A 258 -5.61 4.84 6.21
C ALA A 258 -4.63 6.03 6.30
N ASP A 259 -4.77 6.91 7.29
CA ASP A 259 -3.83 8.00 7.56
C ASP A 259 -2.65 7.60 8.46
N GLY A 260 -2.61 6.34 8.91
CA GLY A 260 -1.59 5.80 9.80
C GLY A 260 -1.96 5.87 11.29
N THR A 261 -3.11 6.44 11.66
CA THR A 261 -3.55 6.49 13.06
C THR A 261 -3.80 5.08 13.59
N ALA A 262 -3.09 4.72 14.67
CA ALA A 262 -3.24 3.43 15.32
C ALA A 262 -4.35 3.47 16.38
N TYR A 263 -5.19 2.44 16.38
CA TYR A 263 -6.25 2.20 17.37
C TYR A 263 -5.95 0.89 18.08
N PRO A 264 -5.19 0.93 19.19
CA PRO A 264 -4.87 -0.25 19.97
C PRO A 264 -6.09 -0.72 20.77
N ALA A 265 -6.01 -1.93 21.34
CA ALA A 265 -7.14 -2.55 22.01
C ALA A 265 -7.59 -1.86 23.30
N ASP A 266 -6.69 -1.12 23.96
CA ASP A 266 -6.96 -0.28 25.12
C ASP A 266 -7.55 1.09 24.75
N THR A 267 -7.36 1.54 23.51
CA THR A 267 -7.92 2.79 22.97
C THR A 267 -8.49 2.55 21.55
N PRO A 268 -9.60 1.81 21.43
CA PRO A 268 -10.19 1.53 20.12
C PRO A 268 -10.77 2.81 19.49
N GLY A 269 -10.77 2.86 18.16
CA GLY A 269 -11.52 3.88 17.42
C GLY A 269 -13.01 3.67 17.63
N THR A 270 -13.79 4.73 17.76
CA THR A 270 -15.23 4.62 18.02
C THR A 270 -16.05 5.51 17.12
N ALA A 271 -17.26 5.04 16.77
CA ALA A 271 -18.25 5.85 16.08
C ALA A 271 -19.67 5.45 16.51
N PRO A 272 -20.63 6.40 16.53
CA PRO A 272 -22.02 6.05 16.80
C PRO A 272 -22.61 5.24 15.66
N VAL A 273 -23.51 4.31 15.99
CA VAL A 273 -24.36 3.60 15.03
C VAL A 273 -25.83 3.80 15.37
N THR A 274 -26.66 3.95 14.34
CA THR A 274 -28.11 4.20 14.48
C THR A 274 -28.89 3.02 13.94
N ALA A 275 -29.95 2.63 14.64
CA ALA A 275 -30.83 1.56 14.21
C ALA A 275 -31.35 1.79 12.78
N GLY A 276 -31.21 0.78 11.92
CA GLY A 276 -31.67 0.80 10.54
C GLY A 276 -30.82 1.62 9.57
N ILE A 277 -29.79 2.35 10.02
CA ILE A 277 -28.90 3.11 9.15
C ILE A 277 -27.63 2.27 8.90
N PRO A 278 -27.32 1.87 7.66
CA PRO A 278 -26.09 1.15 7.37
C PRO A 278 -24.87 1.95 7.81
N TRP A 279 -24.04 1.32 8.63
CA TRP A 279 -22.70 1.79 8.95
C TRP A 279 -21.69 1.18 7.99
N THR A 280 -20.68 1.94 7.59
CA THR A 280 -19.56 1.47 6.77
C THR A 280 -18.24 1.73 7.47
N ALA A 281 -17.35 0.75 7.46
CA ALA A 281 -16.02 0.93 8.04
C ALA A 281 -15.21 1.98 7.26
N PRO A 282 -14.46 2.85 7.97
CA PRO A 282 -13.51 3.74 7.31
C PRO A 282 -12.36 2.93 6.67
N PRO A 283 -11.69 3.48 5.64
CA PRO A 283 -10.49 2.88 5.08
C PRO A 283 -9.40 2.67 6.14
N GLY A 284 -8.75 1.52 6.11
CA GLY A 284 -7.76 1.11 7.08
C GLY A 284 -7.49 -0.40 7.06
N ARG A 285 -6.70 -0.84 8.02
CA ARG A 285 -6.41 -2.24 8.32
C ARG A 285 -7.01 -2.55 9.69
N TRP A 286 -8.06 -3.36 9.73
CA TRP A 286 -8.82 -3.62 10.95
C TRP A 286 -8.67 -5.07 11.39
N SER A 287 -8.06 -5.31 12.55
CA SER A 287 -7.99 -6.66 13.12
C SER A 287 -9.34 -7.05 13.71
N ASP A 288 -10.00 -6.13 14.40
CA ASP A 288 -11.26 -6.40 15.09
C ASP A 288 -12.20 -5.20 14.96
N VAL A 289 -13.47 -5.50 14.71
CA VAL A 289 -14.54 -4.51 14.67
C VAL A 289 -15.74 -5.11 15.37
N TRP A 290 -16.34 -4.40 16.32
CA TRP A 290 -17.53 -4.86 17.05
C TRP A 290 -18.47 -3.72 17.41
N VAL A 291 -19.72 -4.05 17.67
CA VAL A 291 -20.74 -3.11 18.13
C VAL A 291 -21.13 -3.42 19.57
N THR A 292 -21.31 -2.38 20.38
CA THR A 292 -21.98 -2.43 21.68
C THR A 292 -23.25 -1.57 21.62
N PRO A 293 -24.45 -2.12 21.88
CA PRO A 293 -25.70 -1.38 22.04
C PRO A 293 -25.56 -0.20 23.00
N ALA A 294 -26.38 0.82 22.78
CA ALA A 294 -26.60 1.84 23.79
C ALA A 294 -27.32 1.19 25.00
N ALA A 295 -26.93 1.61 26.20
CA ALA A 295 -27.62 1.26 27.44
C ALA A 295 -29.03 1.86 27.50
#